data_AF-I3DYQ6-F1
#
_entry.id   AF-I3DYQ6-F1
#
_cell.length_a   1.000
_cell.length_b   1.000
_cell.length_c   1.000
_cell.angle_alpha   90.00
_cell.angle_beta   90.00
_cell.angle_gamma   90.00
#
_symmetry.space_group_name_H-M   'P 1'
#
loop_
_entity.id
_entity.type
_entity.pdbx_description
1 polymer ?
#
loop_
_entity_poly.entity_id
_entity_poly.type
_entity_poly.pdbx_seq_one_letter_code
_entity_poly.pdbx_strand_id
1 'polypeptide(L)'
;MKLYKNIFFALAIITLALSGCGSATSSKDSANGDSNLHQPAAEKKNQNKDSNSPNKDEDTNKEATDDGVVRILEQNIQYKVNGETKKETAFLKYNDTKDYSMYVLPEYKLTAEEPSKDVLYLTDNPEIFMRIELIPKDTNWDAITNTTKAQLQAVSNDIKTLQAPKDSMFKNSIVMEASKNGETVTAYLINNPDLPLKLTMYTKEDADHRDAFLQMAKTIMKEKKSK
;
A
#
# COMPACT_ATOMS: atom_id res chain seq x y z
N MET A 1 -23.29 43.04 -30.41
CA MET A 1 -23.18 42.80 -31.86
C MET A 1 -22.77 41.36 -32.06
N LYS A 2 -23.62 40.57 -32.71
CA LYS A 2 -23.32 39.21 -33.19
C LYS A 2 -22.30 39.29 -34.33
N LEU A 3 -21.93 38.11 -34.83
CA LEU A 3 -21.33 37.80 -36.15
C LEU A 3 -19.82 37.46 -36.04
N TYR A 4 -19.24 36.36 -36.54
CA TYR A 4 -19.60 35.30 -37.50
C TYR A 4 -18.78 34.02 -37.11
N LYS A 5 -19.35 32.83 -36.97
CA LYS A 5 -19.67 31.79 -37.99
C LYS A 5 -18.46 30.99 -38.53
N ASN A 6 -18.38 29.75 -38.04
CA ASN A 6 -17.97 28.47 -38.65
C ASN A 6 -16.64 28.37 -39.44
N ILE A 7 -15.70 27.59 -38.89
CA ILE A 7 -14.82 26.73 -39.71
C ILE A 7 -14.99 25.28 -39.25
N PHE A 8 -15.31 24.45 -40.24
CA PHE A 8 -15.54 23.02 -40.20
C PHE A 8 -14.24 22.23 -40.01
N PHE A 9 -14.32 21.21 -39.15
CA PHE A 9 -13.95 19.81 -39.42
C PHE A 9 -12.53 19.48 -39.91
N ALA A 10 -11.76 18.79 -39.06
CA ALA A 10 -10.96 17.65 -39.47
C ALA A 10 -10.70 16.74 -38.26
N LEU A 11 -11.53 15.71 -38.12
CA LEU A 11 -11.36 14.59 -37.22
C LEU A 11 -10.32 13.65 -37.83
N ALA A 12 -9.09 13.64 -37.32
CA ALA A 12 -8.08 12.65 -37.68
C ALA A 12 -8.15 11.49 -36.67
N ILE A 13 -8.88 10.44 -37.04
CA ILE A 13 -8.90 9.16 -36.33
C ILE A 13 -7.57 8.46 -36.60
N ILE A 14 -6.68 8.41 -35.61
CA ILE A 14 -5.48 7.56 -35.64
C ILE A 14 -5.87 6.21 -35.04
N THR A 15 -6.22 5.25 -35.90
CA THR A 15 -6.30 3.84 -35.53
C THR A 15 -4.89 3.25 -35.48
N LEU A 16 -4.35 3.04 -34.28
CA LEU A 16 -3.19 2.18 -34.08
C LEU A 16 -3.66 0.73 -34.17
N ALA A 17 -3.25 0.04 -35.24
CA ALA A 17 -3.39 -1.40 -35.37
C ALA A 17 -2.45 -2.09 -34.37
N LEU A 18 -3.01 -2.72 -33.33
CA LEU A 18 -2.31 -3.71 -32.54
C LEU A 18 -2.20 -4.98 -33.38
N SER A 19 -1.09 -5.15 -34.10
CA SER A 19 -0.68 -6.46 -34.59
C SER A 19 -0.16 -7.27 -33.40
N GLY A 20 -1.03 -8.14 -32.88
CA GLY A 20 -0.67 -9.17 -31.90
C GLY A 20 0.25 -10.21 -32.53
N CYS A 21 1.41 -10.43 -31.92
CA CYS A 21 2.23 -11.61 -32.15
C CYS A 21 1.73 -12.72 -31.23
N GLY A 22 0.70 -13.43 -31.66
CA GLY A 22 0.27 -14.70 -31.08
C GLY A 22 1.04 -15.82 -31.75
N SER A 23 1.96 -16.46 -31.01
CA SER A 23 2.56 -17.71 -31.46
C SER A 23 1.52 -18.82 -31.38
N ALA A 24 1.21 -19.42 -32.53
CA ALA A 24 0.32 -20.56 -32.64
C ALA A 24 1.08 -21.86 -32.32
N THR A 25 0.49 -22.68 -31.46
CA THR A 25 0.60 -24.13 -31.60
C THR A 25 -0.79 -24.72 -31.49
N SER A 26 -1.28 -25.16 -32.64
CA SER A 26 -2.52 -25.89 -32.84
C SER A 26 -2.31 -27.37 -32.52
N SER A 27 -3.30 -27.97 -31.87
CA SER A 27 -3.63 -29.39 -32.01
C SER A 27 -5.14 -29.59 -31.78
N LYS A 28 -5.81 -29.95 -32.87
CA LYS A 28 -7.10 -30.67 -32.99
C LYS A 28 -7.07 -31.98 -32.17
N ASP A 29 -8.13 -32.68 -31.80
CA ASP A 29 -9.57 -32.69 -32.10
C ASP A 29 -10.19 -33.59 -31.01
N SER A 30 -11.46 -33.37 -30.62
CA SER A 30 -12.52 -34.40 -30.69
C SER A 30 -13.79 -33.97 -29.96
N ALA A 31 -14.88 -34.05 -30.71
CA ALA A 31 -16.25 -33.80 -30.32
C ALA A 31 -16.89 -35.00 -29.60
N ASN A 32 -17.83 -34.68 -28.70
CA ASN A 32 -19.11 -35.35 -28.39
C ASN A 32 -19.52 -34.79 -27.01
N GLY A 33 -20.64 -34.09 -26.80
CA GLY A 33 -21.96 -34.35 -27.31
C GLY A 33 -22.66 -35.36 -26.40
N ASP A 34 -23.21 -34.92 -25.25
CA ASP A 34 -24.54 -35.35 -24.81
C ASP A 34 -25.08 -34.48 -23.67
N SER A 35 -26.37 -34.15 -23.78
CA SER A 35 -27.18 -33.54 -22.74
C SER A 35 -27.79 -34.67 -21.91
N ASN A 36 -27.87 -34.57 -20.58
CA ASN A 36 -29.10 -34.95 -19.91
C ASN A 36 -29.16 -34.45 -18.46
N LEU A 37 -30.31 -33.85 -18.19
CA LEU A 37 -30.85 -33.49 -16.89
C LEU A 37 -31.17 -34.75 -16.07
N HIS A 38 -30.94 -34.71 -14.75
CA HIS A 38 -31.92 -35.12 -13.75
C HIS A 38 -31.56 -34.59 -12.35
N GLN A 39 -32.56 -34.02 -11.71
CA GLN A 39 -32.69 -33.53 -10.33
C GLN A 39 -33.88 -34.32 -9.70
N PRO A 40 -34.33 -34.15 -8.44
CA PRO A 40 -33.73 -33.95 -7.10
C PRO A 40 -34.15 -35.07 -6.09
N ALA A 41 -33.65 -35.01 -4.84
CA ALA A 41 -34.40 -35.24 -3.58
C ALA A 41 -33.39 -35.27 -2.40
N ALA A 42 -33.65 -34.86 -1.17
CA ALA A 42 -34.65 -34.05 -0.49
C ALA A 42 -34.08 -33.81 0.93
N GLU A 43 -34.43 -32.69 1.54
CA GLU A 43 -34.04 -32.25 2.88
C GLU A 43 -34.42 -33.23 4.01
N LYS A 44 -33.62 -33.24 5.09
CA LYS A 44 -34.13 -33.44 6.44
C LYS A 44 -33.54 -32.42 7.42
N LYS A 45 -34.42 -31.53 7.85
CA LYS A 45 -34.34 -30.60 8.98
C LYS A 45 -34.54 -31.39 10.28
N ASN A 46 -33.77 -31.10 11.33
CA ASN A 46 -34.22 -31.32 12.70
C ASN A 46 -33.58 -30.31 13.66
N GLN A 47 -34.44 -29.58 14.38
CA GLN A 47 -34.14 -28.57 15.40
C GLN A 47 -34.45 -29.13 16.79
N ASN A 48 -33.62 -28.78 17.78
CA ASN A 48 -33.94 -28.43 19.18
C ASN A 48 -32.68 -28.63 20.05
N LYS A 49 -32.40 -27.91 21.13
CA LYS A 49 -32.75 -26.58 21.67
C LYS A 49 -31.83 -26.41 22.90
N ASP A 50 -31.29 -25.20 23.10
CA ASP A 50 -30.71 -24.60 24.31
C ASP A 50 -29.75 -25.38 25.24
N SER A 51 -28.54 -24.84 25.40
CA SER A 51 -28.00 -24.49 26.72
C SER A 51 -26.88 -23.44 26.61
N ASN A 52 -26.96 -22.49 27.54
CA ASN A 52 -26.21 -21.24 27.66
C ASN A 52 -24.88 -21.43 28.41
N SER A 53 -23.74 -21.02 27.85
CA SER A 53 -22.66 -20.31 28.57
C SER A 53 -21.53 -19.89 27.59
N PRO A 54 -20.87 -18.74 27.82
CA PRO A 54 -20.03 -18.08 26.83
C PRO A 54 -18.60 -18.62 26.86
N ASN A 55 -18.07 -18.98 25.69
CA ASN A 55 -16.62 -19.09 25.53
C ASN A 55 -16.15 -18.21 24.38
N LYS A 56 -15.03 -17.57 24.68
CA LYS A 56 -14.40 -16.48 23.96
C LYS A 56 -13.54 -17.09 22.86
N ASP A 57 -14.11 -17.28 21.68
CA ASP A 57 -13.34 -17.68 20.49
C ASP A 57 -12.72 -16.43 19.85
N GLU A 58 -11.53 -16.07 20.31
CA GLU A 58 -10.56 -15.36 19.47
C GLU A 58 -9.99 -16.39 18.47
N ASP A 59 -10.76 -16.66 17.42
CA ASP A 59 -10.27 -17.37 16.23
C ASP A 59 -9.44 -16.40 15.40
N THR A 60 -8.25 -16.08 15.90
CA THR A 60 -7.29 -15.26 15.16
C THR A 60 -6.62 -16.15 14.13
N ASN A 61 -7.17 -16.13 12.92
CA ASN A 61 -6.56 -16.73 11.75
C ASN A 61 -5.14 -16.14 11.59
N LYS A 62 -4.15 -17.02 11.45
CA LYS A 62 -2.71 -16.72 11.58
C LYS A 62 -2.04 -17.05 10.26
N GLU A 63 -1.26 -16.12 9.71
CA GLU A 63 -0.41 -16.36 8.56
C GLU A 63 1.06 -16.45 9.02
N ALA A 64 1.72 -17.55 8.66
CA ALA A 64 3.11 -17.79 9.03
C ALA A 64 4.04 -17.00 8.10
N THR A 65 4.98 -16.25 8.67
CA THR A 65 6.15 -15.74 7.91
C THR A 65 7.28 -16.77 7.98
N ASP A 66 8.12 -16.81 6.94
CA ASP A 66 9.25 -17.75 6.80
C ASP A 66 10.46 -17.41 7.72
N ASP A 67 10.32 -16.40 8.58
CA ASP A 67 11.20 -16.15 9.74
C ASP A 67 10.71 -16.85 11.01
N GLY A 68 9.66 -17.68 10.91
CA GLY A 68 9.05 -18.37 12.06
C GLY A 68 8.18 -17.44 12.92
N VAL A 69 8.05 -16.16 12.54
CA VAL A 69 7.16 -15.21 13.21
C VAL A 69 5.77 -15.34 12.61
N VAL A 70 4.88 -15.98 13.33
CA VAL A 70 3.47 -16.07 12.92
C VAL A 70 2.81 -14.70 13.10
N ARG A 71 2.37 -14.07 12.01
CA ARG A 71 1.61 -12.82 12.03
C ARG A 71 0.11 -13.15 12.08
N ILE A 72 -0.60 -12.48 12.97
CA ILE A 72 -2.06 -12.54 13.01
C ILE A 72 -2.63 -11.69 11.86
N LEU A 73 -3.82 -12.02 11.35
CA LEU A 73 -4.41 -11.28 10.22
C LEU A 73 -4.76 -9.82 10.53
N GLU A 74 -4.94 -9.48 11.81
CA GLU A 74 -5.34 -8.16 12.23
C GLU A 74 -4.70 -7.79 13.58
N GLN A 75 -4.47 -6.50 13.78
CA GLN A 75 -4.05 -5.98 15.08
C GLN A 75 -4.55 -4.56 15.30
N ASN A 76 -4.73 -4.18 16.57
CA ASN A 76 -5.07 -2.80 16.90
C ASN A 76 -3.84 -1.88 16.80
N ILE A 77 -3.97 -0.78 16.07
CA ILE A 77 -2.96 0.27 15.97
C ILE A 77 -3.53 1.54 16.62
N GLN A 78 -2.76 2.13 17.55
CA GLN A 78 -3.04 3.47 18.07
C GLN A 78 -2.22 4.48 17.27
N TYR A 79 -2.86 5.56 16.83
CA TYR A 79 -2.25 6.59 16.00
C TYR A 79 -2.91 7.95 16.20
N LYS A 80 -2.37 8.99 15.55
CA LYS A 80 -2.90 10.35 15.56
C LYS A 80 -3.23 10.87 14.17
N VAL A 81 -4.30 11.66 14.09
CA VAL A 81 -4.66 12.50 12.94
C VAL A 81 -4.97 13.88 13.46
N ASN A 82 -4.33 14.92 12.92
CA ASN A 82 -4.48 16.31 13.41
C ASN A 82 -4.28 16.45 14.93
N GLY A 83 -3.42 15.61 15.51
CA GLY A 83 -3.15 15.57 16.96
C GLY A 83 -4.16 14.76 17.80
N GLU A 84 -5.32 14.40 17.25
CA GLU A 84 -6.31 13.57 17.93
C GLU A 84 -5.90 12.11 17.92
N THR A 85 -5.99 11.45 19.08
CA THR A 85 -5.61 10.02 19.20
C THR A 85 -6.77 9.14 18.79
N LYS A 86 -6.51 8.23 17.86
CA LYS A 86 -7.42 7.18 17.39
C LYS A 86 -6.83 5.80 17.69
N LYS A 87 -7.69 4.79 17.73
CA LYS A 87 -7.29 3.38 17.81
C LYS A 87 -8.24 2.55 16.97
N GLU A 88 -7.69 1.80 16.02
CA GLU A 88 -8.47 1.00 15.09
C GLU A 88 -7.79 -0.32 14.79
N THR A 89 -8.57 -1.28 14.30
CA THR A 89 -8.08 -2.57 13.82
C THR A 89 -7.53 -2.41 12.41
N ALA A 90 -6.24 -2.70 12.25
CA ALA A 90 -5.53 -2.72 10.98
C ALA A 90 -5.35 -4.16 10.51
N PHE A 91 -5.35 -4.37 9.19
CA PHE A 91 -5.32 -5.70 8.58
C PHE A 91 -3.99 -5.95 7.90
N LEU A 92 -3.48 -7.18 8.02
CA LEU A 92 -2.26 -7.61 7.37
C LEU A 92 -2.41 -7.53 5.85
N LYS A 93 -1.46 -6.86 5.20
CA LYS A 93 -1.35 -6.74 3.74
C LYS A 93 0.08 -7.08 3.33
N TYR A 94 0.19 -7.80 2.23
CA TYR A 94 1.44 -8.00 1.53
C TYR A 94 1.55 -6.96 0.43
N ASN A 95 2.76 -6.50 0.15
CA ASN A 95 2.99 -5.74 -1.07
C ASN A 95 2.88 -6.67 -2.29
N ASP A 96 2.75 -6.11 -3.49
CA ASP A 96 2.41 -6.90 -4.70
C ASP A 96 3.46 -7.95 -5.04
N THR A 97 4.75 -7.64 -4.81
CA THR A 97 5.86 -8.58 -5.02
C THR A 97 6.07 -9.56 -3.86
N LYS A 98 5.28 -9.41 -2.77
CA LYS A 98 5.40 -10.14 -1.50
C LYS A 98 6.83 -10.13 -0.92
N ASP A 99 7.54 -9.03 -1.10
CA ASP A 99 8.85 -8.79 -0.52
C ASP A 99 8.74 -8.30 0.94
N TYR A 100 7.59 -7.74 1.33
CA TYR A 100 7.28 -7.38 2.71
C TYR A 100 5.77 -7.44 2.98
N SER A 101 5.42 -7.40 4.26
CA SER A 101 4.05 -7.23 4.73
C SER A 101 3.95 -6.14 5.79
N MET A 102 2.78 -5.52 5.91
CA MET A 102 2.48 -4.49 6.90
C MET A 102 1.00 -4.53 7.28
N TYR A 103 0.65 -4.00 8.44
CA TYR A 103 -0.75 -3.79 8.81
C TYR A 103 -1.22 -2.43 8.29
N VAL A 104 -2.36 -2.44 7.59
CA VAL A 104 -2.96 -1.27 6.94
C VAL A 104 -4.30 -0.96 7.61
N LEU A 105 -4.45 0.31 8.03
CA LEU A 105 -5.68 0.83 8.62
C LEU A 105 -6.82 0.88 7.56
N PRO A 106 -8.10 0.76 7.96
CA PRO A 106 -9.22 0.58 7.02
C PRO A 106 -9.40 1.70 5.99
N GLU A 107 -9.10 2.96 6.36
CA GLU A 107 -9.24 4.12 5.47
C GLU A 107 -8.09 4.26 4.46
N TYR A 108 -7.06 3.41 4.56
CA TYR A 108 -5.87 3.48 3.74
C TYR A 108 -5.77 2.30 2.78
N LYS A 109 -5.08 2.53 1.67
CA LYS A 109 -4.86 1.51 0.65
C LYS A 109 -3.40 1.49 0.22
N LEU A 110 -2.82 0.29 0.25
CA LEU A 110 -1.49 -0.01 -0.27
C LEU A 110 -1.60 -0.45 -1.73
N THR A 111 -0.77 0.11 -2.61
CA THR A 111 -0.67 -0.25 -4.03
C THR A 111 0.77 -0.15 -4.51
N ALA A 112 1.18 -1.01 -5.44
CA ALA A 112 2.49 -0.87 -6.07
C ALA A 112 2.59 0.37 -6.98
N GLU A 113 3.78 0.97 -7.01
CA GLU A 113 4.23 2.00 -7.96
C GLU A 113 5.52 1.50 -8.62
N GLU A 114 5.48 1.27 -9.94
CA GLU A 114 6.63 0.77 -10.67
C GLU A 114 7.63 1.91 -11.00
N PRO A 115 8.96 1.69 -10.84
CA PRO A 115 9.61 0.47 -10.35
C PRO A 115 9.75 0.40 -8.82
N SER A 116 9.45 -0.78 -8.26
CA SER A 116 9.84 -1.23 -6.90
C SER A 116 9.50 -0.30 -5.73
N LYS A 117 8.41 0.46 -5.84
CA LYS A 117 7.86 1.28 -4.76
C LYS A 117 6.46 0.83 -4.45
N ASP A 118 5.99 1.22 -3.28
CA ASP A 118 4.58 1.15 -2.95
C ASP A 118 4.09 2.52 -2.48
N VAL A 119 2.79 2.74 -2.65
CA VAL A 119 2.09 3.94 -2.19
C VAL A 119 0.99 3.50 -1.24
N LEU A 120 1.02 4.03 -0.04
CA LEU A 120 -0.03 3.92 0.96
C LEU A 120 -0.77 5.25 1.03
N TYR A 121 -1.99 5.32 0.51
CA TYR A 121 -2.76 6.56 0.43
C TYR A 121 -4.05 6.49 1.25
N LEU A 122 -4.51 7.66 1.71
CA LEU A 122 -5.84 7.81 2.29
C LEU A 122 -6.88 7.74 1.18
N THR A 123 -7.86 6.84 1.30
CA THR A 123 -8.81 6.53 0.22
C THR A 123 -9.67 7.73 -0.16
N ASP A 124 -10.13 8.49 0.83
CA ASP A 124 -11.01 9.65 0.62
C ASP A 124 -10.26 10.91 0.14
N ASN A 125 -8.94 10.93 0.30
CA ASN A 125 -8.08 12.00 -0.22
C ASN A 125 -6.70 11.45 -0.64
N PRO A 126 -6.57 10.95 -1.88
CA PRO A 126 -5.33 10.33 -2.35
C PRO A 126 -4.12 11.27 -2.47
N GLU A 127 -4.31 12.59 -2.32
CA GLU A 127 -3.19 13.55 -2.22
C GLU A 127 -2.44 13.41 -0.89
N ILE A 128 -3.03 12.72 0.09
CA ILE A 128 -2.41 12.36 1.37
C ILE A 128 -1.92 10.91 1.26
N PHE A 129 -0.61 10.75 1.12
CA PHE A 129 -0.02 9.44 0.90
C PHE A 129 1.41 9.33 1.43
N MET A 130 1.84 8.10 1.66
CA MET A 130 3.23 7.74 1.93
C MET A 130 3.74 6.86 0.81
N ARG A 131 4.85 7.25 0.20
CA ARG A 131 5.64 6.38 -0.65
C ARG A 131 6.60 5.56 0.22
N ILE A 132 6.65 4.26 -0.02
CA ILE A 132 7.51 3.28 0.64
C ILE A 132 8.48 2.75 -0.41
N GLU A 133 9.78 2.86 -0.14
CA GLU A 133 10.84 2.39 -1.03
C GLU A 133 11.81 1.51 -0.24
N LEU A 134 11.95 0.25 -0.65
CA LEU A 134 12.98 -0.65 -0.12
C LEU A 134 14.33 -0.23 -0.71
N ILE A 135 15.30 0.01 0.17
CA ILE A 135 16.64 0.43 -0.25
C ILE A 135 17.58 -0.79 -0.26
N PRO A 136 18.21 -1.12 -1.40
CA PRO A 136 19.22 -2.19 -1.46
C PRO A 136 20.35 -1.95 -0.45
N LYS A 137 20.87 -3.02 0.17
CA LYS A 137 21.86 -2.92 1.27
C LYS A 137 23.19 -2.29 0.86
N ASP A 138 23.54 -2.36 -0.42
CA ASP A 138 24.76 -1.85 -1.04
C ASP A 138 24.60 -0.43 -1.62
N THR A 139 23.46 0.21 -1.38
CA THR A 139 23.18 1.56 -1.87
C THR A 139 24.07 2.61 -1.19
N ASN A 140 24.56 3.58 -1.98
CA ASN A 140 25.23 4.76 -1.45
C ASN A 140 24.23 5.72 -0.76
N TRP A 141 24.24 5.75 0.57
CA TRP A 141 23.36 6.59 1.37
C TRP A 141 23.56 8.10 1.20
N ASP A 142 24.75 8.54 0.83
CA ASP A 142 24.98 9.96 0.52
C ASP A 142 24.22 10.35 -0.75
N ALA A 143 24.18 9.47 -1.74
CA ALA A 143 23.39 9.68 -2.95
C ALA A 143 21.88 9.71 -2.63
N ILE A 144 21.39 8.80 -1.79
CA ILE A 144 19.99 8.79 -1.33
C ILE A 144 19.65 10.07 -0.56
N THR A 145 20.55 10.53 0.31
CA THR A 145 20.35 11.75 1.10
C THR A 145 20.31 12.99 0.20
N ASN A 146 21.27 13.11 -0.73
CA ASN A 146 21.33 14.24 -1.65
C ASN A 146 20.15 14.30 -2.62
N THR A 147 19.75 13.14 -3.17
CA THR A 147 18.56 13.07 -4.06
C THR A 147 17.28 13.38 -3.29
N THR A 148 17.14 12.91 -2.05
CA THR A 148 15.99 13.23 -1.20
C THR A 148 15.95 14.72 -0.86
N LYS A 149 17.11 15.33 -0.57
CA LYS A 149 17.20 16.78 -0.37
C LYS A 149 16.75 17.53 -1.62
N ALA A 150 17.23 17.15 -2.81
CA ALA A 150 16.82 17.77 -4.07
C ALA A 150 15.30 17.63 -4.33
N GLN A 151 14.70 16.48 -3.98
CA GLN A 151 13.25 16.29 -4.06
C GLN A 151 12.50 17.23 -3.13
N LEU A 152 12.94 17.39 -1.88
CA LEU A 152 12.34 18.32 -0.93
C LEU A 152 12.54 19.79 -1.36
N GLN A 153 13.66 20.12 -2.01
CA GLN A 153 13.91 21.47 -2.55
C GLN A 153 12.91 21.87 -3.63
N ALA A 154 12.32 20.90 -4.35
CA ALA A 154 11.25 21.18 -5.31
C ALA A 154 9.96 21.68 -4.63
N VAL A 155 9.76 21.34 -3.36
CA VAL A 155 8.66 21.85 -2.52
C VAL A 155 9.05 23.21 -1.95
N SER A 156 10.17 23.27 -1.23
CA SER A 156 10.67 24.48 -0.59
C SER A 156 12.20 24.46 -0.45
N ASN A 157 12.83 25.62 -0.63
CA ASN A 157 14.26 25.78 -0.35
C ASN A 157 14.57 25.74 1.16
N ASP A 158 13.57 25.94 2.02
CA ASP A 158 13.69 25.80 3.46
C ASP A 158 13.43 24.35 3.88
N ILE A 159 14.51 23.57 4.00
CA ILE A 159 14.47 22.17 4.45
C ILE A 159 14.88 22.11 5.91
N LYS A 160 14.01 21.50 6.72
CA LYS A 160 14.25 21.28 8.14
C LYS A 160 14.69 19.85 8.39
N THR A 161 15.66 19.67 9.29
CA THR A 161 15.99 18.36 9.85
C THR A 161 15.22 18.18 11.15
N LEU A 162 14.50 17.06 11.28
CA LEU A 162 13.70 16.75 12.45
C LEU A 162 14.34 15.65 13.29
N GLN A 163 13.93 15.55 14.55
CA GLN A 163 14.31 14.43 15.39
C GLN A 163 13.51 13.18 15.02
N ALA A 164 14.20 12.06 14.81
CA ALA A 164 13.57 10.76 14.61
C ALA A 164 12.79 10.29 15.86
N PRO A 165 11.68 9.54 15.70
CA PRO A 165 11.00 8.88 16.80
C PRO A 165 11.95 8.02 17.63
N LYS A 166 11.70 7.93 18.95
CA LYS A 166 12.46 7.10 19.89
C LYS A 166 12.02 5.63 19.83
N ASP A 167 12.04 5.07 18.62
CA ASP A 167 11.67 3.69 18.32
C ASP A 167 12.83 3.02 17.59
N SER A 168 13.06 1.73 17.85
CA SER A 168 14.22 1.00 17.34
C SER A 168 14.27 0.96 15.81
N MET A 169 13.13 0.98 15.13
CA MET A 169 13.06 1.04 13.66
C MET A 169 13.76 2.29 13.12
N PHE A 170 13.61 3.42 13.79
CA PHE A 170 14.11 4.72 13.33
C PHE A 170 15.49 5.07 13.89
N LYS A 171 16.16 4.11 14.53
CA LYS A 171 17.53 4.30 15.01
C LYS A 171 18.45 4.65 13.83
N ASN A 172 19.27 5.69 14.01
CA ASN A 172 20.17 6.22 12.98
C ASN A 172 19.46 6.73 11.70
N SER A 173 18.16 7.05 11.79
CA SER A 173 17.45 7.65 10.65
C SER A 173 17.73 9.14 10.51
N ILE A 174 17.71 9.62 9.27
CA ILE A 174 17.68 11.06 8.95
C ILE A 174 16.25 11.42 8.60
N VAL A 175 15.71 12.44 9.26
CA VAL A 175 14.37 12.95 8.97
C VAL A 175 14.49 14.36 8.41
N MET A 176 13.95 14.59 7.22
CA MET A 176 13.95 15.89 6.55
C MET A 176 12.53 16.29 6.17
N GLU A 177 12.24 17.58 6.21
CA GLU A 177 10.92 18.11 5.91
C GLU A 177 11.02 19.40 5.09
N ALA A 178 10.09 19.55 4.14
CA ALA A 178 9.84 20.79 3.43
C ALA A 178 8.34 21.07 3.41
N SER A 179 7.95 22.31 3.67
CA SER A 179 6.55 22.73 3.65
C SER A 179 6.38 24.01 2.83
N LYS A 180 5.29 24.11 2.08
CA LYS A 180 4.92 25.30 1.32
C LYS A 180 3.42 25.30 1.03
N ASN A 181 2.75 26.45 1.16
CA ASN A 181 1.33 26.62 0.82
C ASN A 181 0.38 25.60 1.50
N GLY A 182 0.63 25.24 2.76
CA GLY A 182 -0.17 24.25 3.49
C GLY A 182 0.13 22.79 3.13
N GLU A 183 1.00 22.51 2.16
CA GLU A 183 1.52 21.18 1.88
C GLU A 183 2.79 20.92 2.68
N THR A 184 2.95 19.69 3.16
CA THR A 184 4.15 19.23 3.87
C THR A 184 4.62 17.91 3.29
N VAL A 185 5.91 17.83 2.98
CA VAL A 185 6.59 16.61 2.57
C VAL A 185 7.64 16.26 3.61
N THR A 186 7.48 15.11 4.26
CA THR A 186 8.41 14.60 5.27
C THR A 186 9.04 13.30 4.79
N ALA A 187 10.36 13.25 4.75
CA ALA A 187 11.14 12.08 4.34
C ALA A 187 11.87 11.46 5.53
N TYR A 188 11.76 10.13 5.66
CA TYR A 188 12.52 9.33 6.61
C TYR A 188 13.48 8.44 5.84
N LEU A 189 14.78 8.61 6.09
CA LEU A 189 15.84 7.77 5.56
C LEU A 189 16.28 6.82 6.67
N ILE A 190 15.81 5.57 6.60
CA ILE A 190 15.98 4.57 7.65
C ILE A 190 17.09 3.61 7.23
N ASN A 191 18.32 3.89 7.67
CA ASN A 191 19.49 3.05 7.41
C ASN A 191 19.63 1.95 8.48
N ASN A 192 18.68 1.02 8.46
CA ASN A 192 18.72 -0.20 9.27
C ASN A 192 19.28 -1.36 8.43
N PRO A 193 20.28 -2.12 8.92
CA PRO A 193 20.89 -3.23 8.18
C PRO A 193 19.93 -4.38 7.83
N ASP A 194 18.85 -4.56 8.60
CA ASP A 194 17.88 -5.64 8.39
C ASP A 194 16.87 -5.26 7.30
N LEU A 195 16.37 -4.02 7.36
CA LEU A 195 15.35 -3.49 6.47
C LEU A 195 15.61 -2.00 6.18
N PRO A 196 16.50 -1.70 5.21
CA PRO A 196 16.77 -0.32 4.83
C PRO A 196 15.60 0.24 4.01
N LEU A 197 15.08 1.40 4.43
CA LEU A 197 13.85 1.99 3.89
C LEU A 197 14.01 3.49 3.64
N LYS A 198 13.30 3.97 2.62
CA LYS A 198 12.94 5.38 2.48
C LYS A 198 11.43 5.51 2.52
N LEU A 199 10.94 6.32 3.45
CA LEU A 199 9.53 6.71 3.52
C LEU A 199 9.42 8.18 3.11
N THR A 200 8.48 8.53 2.24
CA THR A 200 8.20 9.93 1.89
C THR A 200 6.71 10.18 2.03
N MET A 201 6.32 10.98 3.01
CA MET A 201 4.94 11.31 3.31
C MET A 201 4.60 12.67 2.72
N TYR A 202 3.44 12.74 2.07
CA TYR A 202 2.83 13.94 1.52
C TYR A 202 1.54 14.16 2.31
N THR A 203 1.46 15.27 3.03
CA THR A 203 0.31 15.61 3.88
C THR A 203 -0.03 17.09 3.73
N LYS A 204 -1.16 17.48 4.31
CA LYS A 204 -1.62 18.86 4.35
C LYS A 204 -1.73 19.36 5.79
N GLU A 205 -1.67 20.67 5.98
CA GLU A 205 -1.75 21.31 7.30
C GLU A 205 -3.08 21.00 8.03
N ASP A 206 -4.19 20.89 7.28
CA ASP A 206 -5.52 20.56 7.79
C ASP A 206 -5.81 19.05 7.85
N ALA A 207 -4.87 18.24 7.39
CA ALA A 207 -4.97 16.78 7.35
C ALA A 207 -3.58 16.15 7.53
N ASP A 208 -3.06 16.24 8.75
CA ASP A 208 -1.81 15.63 9.17
C ASP A 208 -2.03 14.18 9.57
N HIS A 209 -1.70 13.28 8.64
CA HIS A 209 -1.76 11.83 8.79
C HIS A 209 -0.38 11.19 9.05
N ARG A 210 0.66 11.99 9.33
CA ARG A 210 2.05 11.48 9.46
C ARG A 210 2.18 10.42 10.54
N ASP A 211 1.54 10.59 11.69
CA ASP A 211 1.60 9.55 12.74
C ASP A 211 0.90 8.27 12.29
N ALA A 212 -0.29 8.34 11.68
CA ALA A 212 -0.95 7.16 11.12
C ALA A 212 -0.06 6.37 10.15
N PHE A 213 0.59 7.07 9.22
CA PHE A 213 1.57 6.46 8.31
C PHE A 213 2.74 5.82 9.05
N LEU A 214 3.33 6.51 10.02
CA LEU A 214 4.45 5.96 10.80
C LEU A 214 4.04 4.74 11.62
N GLN A 215 2.85 4.72 12.22
CA GLN A 215 2.38 3.57 13.00
C GLN A 215 2.13 2.35 12.12
N MET A 216 1.62 2.53 10.90
CA MET A 216 1.55 1.44 9.92
C MET A 216 2.95 1.02 9.45
N ALA A 217 3.85 1.96 9.15
CA ALA A 217 5.21 1.69 8.69
C ALA A 217 6.06 0.92 9.72
N LYS A 218 5.86 1.16 11.02
CA LYS A 218 6.47 0.39 12.12
C LYS A 218 6.21 -1.12 12.05
N THR A 219 5.17 -1.51 11.31
CA THR A 219 4.76 -2.91 11.17
C THR A 219 5.27 -3.57 9.90
N ILE A 220 6.06 -2.85 9.09
CA ILE A 220 6.69 -3.41 7.91
C ILE A 220 7.68 -4.49 8.36
N MET A 221 7.50 -5.70 7.84
CA MET A 221 8.41 -6.81 8.03
C MET A 221 8.75 -7.40 6.68
N LYS A 222 10.03 -7.71 6.47
CA LYS A 222 10.48 -8.40 5.26
C LYS A 222 9.85 -9.79 5.20
N GLU A 223 9.40 -10.17 4.01
CA GLU A 223 8.96 -11.53 3.72
C GLU A 223 10.06 -12.24 2.94
N LYS A 224 10.29 -13.52 3.25
CA LYS A 224 11.15 -14.33 2.38
C LYS A 224 10.29 -14.90 1.27
N LYS A 225 10.84 -14.90 0.05
CA LYS A 225 10.24 -15.62 -1.07
C LYS A 225 10.32 -17.11 -0.75
N SER A 226 9.17 -17.80 -0.73
CA SER A 226 9.19 -19.26 -0.72
C SER A 226 9.96 -19.72 -1.96
N LYS A 227 11.04 -20.47 -1.75
CA LYS A 227 11.83 -21.05 -2.84
C LYS A 227 11.02 -22.07 -3.64
#